data_AF-A0A3Q0DPJ9-F1
#
_entry.id   AF-A0A3Q0DPJ9-F1
#
_cell.length_a   1.000
_cell.length_b   1.000
_cell.length_c   1.000
_cell.angle_alpha   90.00
_cell.angle_beta   90.00
_cell.angle_gamma   90.00
#
_symmetry.space_group_name_H-M   'P 1'
#
loop_
_entity.id
_entity.type
_entity.pdbx_description
1 polymer ?
#
loop_
_entity_poly.entity_id
_entity_poly.type
_entity_poly.pdbx_seq_one_letter_code
_entity_poly.pdbx_strand_id
1 'polypeptide(L)'
;MAAEGWTWRWGWGRRCLGRPGLPGPGPGPAAPLLLLLLLGPVAADITDGNSEHLKREHSLIKPYQGVGSSSMPLWDFQGSTMLTSQYVRLTPDERSKEGSIWNHQPCFLKDWEMHVHFKVHGVGKKNLHGDGIALWYTRDRLVPGPVFGSKDNFHGLAIFLDTYPNDETTERVFPYVSVMVNNGSLSYDHSKDGRWTELAGCTADFRNRDHDTFLAVRYSRGRLTVMTDLEDRNEWKNCIDITGVRLPTGYYFGASAGTGDLSDNHDIISMKLFQLMVEHTPDEENIDWTKIEPSVNFLKSPKAPPFLSPR
;
A
#
# COMPACT_ATOMS: atom_id res chain seq x y z
N MET A 1 27.53 47.75 29.80
CA MET A 1 28.83 48.43 29.61
C MET A 1 29.57 47.63 28.57
N ALA A 2 29.43 48.02 27.30
CA ALA A 2 30.37 48.86 26.53
C ALA A 2 31.60 48.01 26.11
N ALA A 3 31.68 47.59 24.84
CA ALA A 3 32.31 48.30 23.71
C ALA A 3 33.84 48.09 23.74
N GLU A 4 34.61 47.90 22.68
CA GLU A 4 34.54 48.34 21.29
C GLU A 4 35.34 47.38 20.39
N GLY A 5 35.01 47.35 19.09
CA GLY A 5 35.89 46.86 18.04
C GLY A 5 36.51 48.03 17.27
N TRP A 6 37.59 47.79 16.51
CA TRP A 6 38.07 48.71 15.49
C TRP A 6 38.60 47.96 14.27
N THR A 7 38.01 48.27 13.12
CA THR A 7 38.41 47.92 11.76
C THR A 7 39.40 48.93 11.21
N TRP A 8 40.33 48.50 10.34
CA TRP A 8 40.86 49.37 9.27
C TRP A 8 41.18 48.56 8.00
N ARG A 9 40.68 49.06 6.87
CA ARG A 9 41.02 48.67 5.49
C ARG A 9 41.74 49.84 4.82
N TRP A 10 42.83 49.56 4.13
CA TRP A 10 43.44 50.31 3.02
C TRP A 10 44.06 49.22 2.13
N GLY A 11 44.01 49.17 0.79
CA GLY A 11 43.68 50.14 -0.24
C GLY A 11 44.77 50.08 -1.32
N TRP A 12 44.34 50.03 -2.60
CA TRP A 12 45.05 50.47 -3.81
C TRP A 12 46.09 49.56 -4.50
N GLY A 13 45.95 49.46 -5.84
CA GLY A 13 46.98 48.96 -6.75
C GLY A 13 46.48 48.61 -8.16
N ARG A 14 46.17 49.62 -8.99
CA ARG A 14 45.95 49.48 -10.44
C ARG A 14 47.30 49.41 -11.19
N ARG A 15 47.38 48.62 -12.27
CA ARG A 15 47.65 49.00 -13.68
C ARG A 15 48.41 47.92 -14.47
N CYS A 16 47.94 47.74 -15.70
CA CYS A 16 48.41 46.88 -16.77
C CYS A 16 49.73 47.34 -17.41
N LEU A 17 50.46 46.41 -18.05
CA LEU A 17 50.78 46.38 -19.51
C LEU A 17 52.03 45.50 -19.77
N GLY A 18 51.97 44.64 -20.81
CA GLY A 18 53.17 44.07 -21.44
C GLY A 18 53.09 42.59 -21.83
N ARG A 19 52.68 42.31 -23.08
CA ARG A 19 53.09 41.12 -23.87
C ARG A 19 54.58 41.28 -24.29
N PRO A 20 55.28 40.31 -24.93
CA PRO A 20 54.93 38.93 -25.33
C PRO A 20 56.02 37.87 -25.02
N GLY A 21 55.71 36.58 -25.17
CA GLY A 21 56.74 35.54 -25.26
C GLY A 21 56.17 34.12 -25.17
N LEU A 22 56.14 33.41 -26.30
CA LEU A 22 56.09 31.93 -26.36
C LEU A 22 57.54 31.42 -26.35
N PRO A 23 57.85 30.33 -25.65
CA PRO A 23 57.86 29.02 -26.31
C PRO A 23 57.30 27.87 -25.43
N GLY A 24 56.83 26.77 -26.06
CA GLY A 24 56.39 25.54 -25.37
C GLY A 24 57.54 24.74 -24.73
N PRO A 25 57.47 23.40 -24.54
CA PRO A 25 56.36 22.44 -24.51
C PRO A 25 56.27 21.70 -23.15
N GLY A 26 55.19 20.97 -22.83
CA GLY A 26 55.18 20.07 -21.65
C GLY A 26 53.84 19.46 -21.28
N PRO A 27 53.81 18.26 -20.68
CA PRO A 27 52.72 17.28 -20.77
C PRO A 27 51.55 17.58 -19.82
N GLY A 28 50.33 17.35 -20.30
CA GLY A 28 49.11 17.46 -19.49
C GLY A 28 48.99 16.33 -18.47
N PRO A 29 48.47 16.59 -17.26
CA PRO A 29 48.24 15.53 -16.27
C PRO A 29 46.95 14.77 -16.63
N ALA A 30 47.02 13.45 -16.59
CA ALA A 30 45.88 12.56 -16.67
C ALA A 30 44.96 12.79 -15.46
N ALA A 31 43.70 13.16 -15.72
CA ALA A 31 42.64 13.19 -14.71
C ALA A 31 41.93 11.83 -14.68
N PRO A 32 41.78 11.17 -13.52
CA PRO A 32 40.99 9.95 -13.41
C PRO A 32 39.49 10.33 -13.45
N LEU A 33 38.76 9.76 -14.40
CA LEU A 33 37.30 9.86 -14.46
C LEU A 33 36.71 9.05 -13.30
N LEU A 34 36.24 9.74 -12.26
CA LEU A 34 35.46 9.13 -11.19
C LEU A 34 34.04 8.91 -11.71
N LEU A 35 33.71 7.68 -12.09
CA LEU A 35 32.35 7.31 -12.50
C LEU A 35 31.48 7.25 -11.23
N LEU A 36 30.80 8.35 -10.91
CA LEU A 36 29.78 8.39 -9.86
C LEU A 36 28.60 7.52 -10.31
N LEU A 37 28.47 6.33 -9.73
CA LEU A 37 27.23 5.57 -9.74
C LEU A 37 26.19 6.34 -8.91
N LEU A 38 25.38 7.16 -9.59
CA LEU A 38 24.19 7.77 -9.03
C LEU A 38 23.15 6.67 -8.76
N LEU A 39 23.24 6.04 -7.59
CA LEU A 39 22.11 5.37 -6.97
C LEU A 39 21.15 6.48 -6.50
N GLY A 40 20.32 6.96 -7.43
CA GLY A 40 19.20 7.82 -7.07
C GLY A 40 18.24 7.05 -6.16
N PRO A 41 17.65 7.70 -5.13
CA PRO A 41 16.60 7.07 -4.36
C PRO A 41 15.43 6.76 -5.30
N VAL A 42 14.94 5.52 -5.26
CA VAL A 42 13.68 5.14 -5.90
C VAL A 42 12.59 5.84 -5.11
N ALA A 43 12.22 7.05 -5.51
CA ALA A 43 10.99 7.68 -5.04
C ALA A 43 9.84 6.78 -5.49
N ALA A 44 9.06 6.28 -4.54
CA ALA A 44 7.78 5.67 -4.85
C ALA A 44 6.89 6.79 -5.38
N ASP A 45 6.65 6.78 -6.70
CA ASP A 45 5.78 7.75 -7.38
C ASP A 45 4.33 7.37 -7.06
N ILE A 46 3.88 7.79 -5.88
CA ILE A 46 2.50 7.67 -5.41
C ILE A 46 1.75 8.86 -5.97
N THR A 47 0.53 8.65 -6.43
CA THR A 47 -0.30 9.75 -6.90
C THR A 47 -0.52 10.74 -5.74
N ASP A 48 -0.36 12.03 -6.00
CA ASP A 48 -0.63 13.11 -5.03
C ASP A 48 -2.12 13.25 -4.67
N GLY A 49 -2.96 12.32 -5.13
CA GLY A 49 -4.40 12.36 -4.99
C GLY A 49 -5.08 13.33 -5.96
N ASN A 50 -4.38 13.83 -7.00
CA ASN A 50 -4.99 14.65 -8.04
C ASN A 50 -6.20 13.93 -8.66
N SER A 51 -7.32 14.65 -8.71
CA SER A 51 -8.64 14.10 -9.10
C SER A 51 -8.74 13.76 -10.59
N GLU A 52 -7.78 14.17 -11.41
CA GLU A 52 -7.77 13.91 -12.86
C GLU A 52 -7.82 12.41 -13.20
N HIS A 53 -7.18 11.57 -12.40
CA HIS A 53 -7.12 10.12 -12.63
C HIS A 53 -8.03 9.30 -11.70
N LEU A 54 -8.86 9.98 -10.90
CA LEU A 54 -9.81 9.34 -9.98
C LEU A 54 -10.92 8.62 -10.76
N LYS A 55 -11.14 7.34 -10.43
CA LYS A 55 -12.22 6.52 -10.98
C LYS A 55 -13.39 6.46 -10.02
N ARG A 56 -14.38 7.32 -10.28
CA ARG A 56 -15.52 7.54 -9.38
C ARG A 56 -16.35 6.27 -9.18
N GLU A 57 -16.51 5.47 -10.22
CA GLU A 57 -17.24 4.20 -10.25
C GLU A 57 -16.63 3.12 -9.36
N HIS A 58 -15.32 3.18 -9.12
CA HIS A 58 -14.57 2.29 -8.22
C HIS A 58 -14.22 2.96 -6.89
N SER A 59 -14.83 4.11 -6.58
CA SER A 59 -14.56 4.89 -5.36
C SER A 59 -15.77 4.99 -4.44
N LEU A 60 -15.54 4.86 -3.14
CA LEU A 60 -16.48 5.13 -2.06
C LEU A 60 -16.15 6.48 -1.44
N ILE A 61 -17.02 7.48 -1.64
CA ILE A 61 -16.79 8.86 -1.17
C ILE A 61 -18.08 9.39 -0.56
N LYS A 62 -17.99 10.01 0.61
CA LYS A 62 -19.10 10.72 1.28
C LYS A 62 -19.76 11.75 0.32
N PRO A 63 -21.09 11.94 0.35
CA PRO A 63 -22.08 11.35 1.27
C PRO A 63 -22.56 9.93 0.88
N TYR A 64 -21.77 9.19 0.09
CA TYR A 64 -22.07 7.83 -0.39
C TYR A 64 -23.25 7.82 -1.38
N GLN A 65 -22.91 7.87 -2.67
CA GLN A 65 -23.89 7.94 -3.76
C GLN A 65 -24.96 6.85 -3.65
N GLY A 66 -26.22 7.25 -3.86
CA GLY A 66 -27.38 6.36 -3.88
C GLY A 66 -27.90 5.92 -2.52
N VAL A 67 -27.27 6.37 -1.43
CA VAL A 67 -27.77 6.14 -0.07
C VAL A 67 -28.57 7.36 0.35
N GLY A 68 -29.86 7.19 0.55
CA GLY A 68 -30.77 8.29 0.90
C GLY A 68 -31.13 9.21 -0.28
N SER A 69 -30.86 8.81 -1.53
CA SER A 69 -31.28 9.51 -2.75
C SER A 69 -31.80 8.54 -3.81
N SER A 70 -32.40 9.07 -4.89
CA SER A 70 -32.90 8.27 -6.02
C SER A 70 -31.80 7.73 -6.95
N SER A 71 -30.54 8.08 -6.72
CA SER A 71 -29.41 7.61 -7.53
C SER A 71 -29.10 6.14 -7.25
N MET A 72 -28.62 5.40 -8.23
CA MET A 72 -28.13 4.03 -7.98
C MET A 72 -26.84 4.06 -7.16
N PRO A 73 -26.72 3.23 -6.11
CA PRO A 73 -25.49 3.09 -5.35
C PRO A 73 -24.40 2.41 -6.19
N LEU A 74 -23.14 2.77 -5.94
CA LEU A 74 -21.98 2.18 -6.62
C LEU A 74 -21.37 0.99 -5.84
N TRP A 75 -21.88 0.77 -4.62
CA TRP A 75 -21.39 -0.22 -3.67
C TRP A 75 -22.58 -0.94 -3.05
N ASP A 76 -22.45 -2.24 -2.90
CA ASP A 76 -23.34 -3.08 -2.10
C ASP A 76 -22.84 -3.09 -0.64
N PHE A 77 -23.75 -2.96 0.32
CA PHE A 77 -23.47 -3.00 1.76
C PHE A 77 -24.10 -4.26 2.36
N GLN A 78 -23.34 -5.07 3.09
CA GLN A 78 -23.74 -6.40 3.53
C GLN A 78 -23.38 -6.67 5.00
N GLY A 79 -24.15 -7.55 5.63
CA GLY A 79 -23.89 -8.02 7.00
C GLY A 79 -24.23 -6.95 8.04
N SER A 80 -23.35 -6.76 9.02
CA SER A 80 -23.48 -5.73 10.06
C SER A 80 -23.20 -4.30 9.58
N THR A 81 -22.93 -4.12 8.29
CA THR A 81 -22.48 -2.83 7.76
C THR A 81 -23.57 -1.78 7.91
N MET A 82 -23.22 -0.64 8.51
CA MET A 82 -24.10 0.51 8.70
C MET A 82 -23.49 1.79 8.09
N LEU A 83 -24.35 2.68 7.62
CA LEU A 83 -23.94 3.94 7.01
C LEU A 83 -24.30 5.15 7.87
N THR A 84 -23.39 6.10 7.89
CA THR A 84 -23.65 7.47 8.35
C THR A 84 -23.29 8.46 7.25
N SER A 85 -23.48 9.75 7.49
CA SER A 85 -23.02 10.78 6.54
C SER A 85 -21.49 10.95 6.53
N GLN A 86 -20.77 10.36 7.50
CA GLN A 86 -19.33 10.58 7.71
C GLN A 86 -18.48 9.34 7.45
N TYR A 87 -19.02 8.15 7.69
CA TYR A 87 -18.31 6.88 7.57
C TYR A 87 -19.27 5.73 7.24
N VAL A 88 -18.68 4.66 6.69
CA VAL A 88 -19.28 3.34 6.58
C VAL A 88 -18.68 2.45 7.66
N ARG A 89 -19.47 1.99 8.62
CA ARG A 89 -19.01 1.06 9.65
C ARG A 89 -19.29 -0.36 9.23
N LEU A 90 -18.24 -1.17 9.04
CA LEU A 90 -18.35 -2.57 8.67
C LEU A 90 -18.84 -3.41 9.86
N THR A 91 -18.21 -3.25 11.02
CA THR A 91 -18.63 -3.88 12.28
C THR A 91 -18.63 -2.86 13.42
N PRO A 92 -19.63 -2.89 14.31
CA PRO A 92 -19.57 -2.17 15.58
C PRO A 92 -18.63 -2.86 16.57
N ASP A 93 -18.25 -2.14 17.64
CA ASP A 93 -17.57 -2.70 18.83
C ASP A 93 -18.54 -3.61 19.64
N GLU A 94 -19.02 -4.65 18.96
CA GLU A 94 -19.83 -5.76 19.47
C GLU A 94 -19.25 -7.06 18.94
N ARG A 95 -19.40 -8.13 19.71
CA ARG A 95 -18.90 -9.47 19.36
C ARG A 95 -19.67 -10.09 18.21
N SER A 96 -19.01 -11.02 17.51
CA SER A 96 -19.60 -11.91 16.51
C SER A 96 -20.33 -11.16 15.38
N LYS A 97 -19.68 -10.14 14.80
CA LYS A 97 -20.19 -9.36 13.68
C LYS A 97 -19.32 -9.58 12.45
N GLU A 98 -19.98 -9.65 11.31
CA GLU A 98 -19.35 -9.70 10.00
C GLU A 98 -20.05 -8.69 9.10
N GLY A 99 -19.26 -7.81 8.48
CA GLY A 99 -19.78 -6.80 7.57
C GLY A 99 -18.84 -6.58 6.41
N SER A 100 -19.41 -6.32 5.23
CA SER A 100 -18.64 -6.06 4.03
C SER A 100 -19.29 -5.02 3.12
N ILE A 101 -18.44 -4.39 2.31
CA ILE A 101 -18.82 -3.56 1.18
C ILE A 101 -18.14 -4.05 -0.08
N TRP A 102 -18.87 -4.01 -1.19
CA TRP A 102 -18.39 -4.53 -2.47
C TRP A 102 -18.76 -3.60 -3.61
N ASN A 103 -17.79 -3.27 -4.46
CA ASN A 103 -18.03 -2.42 -5.61
C ASN A 103 -18.90 -3.13 -6.65
N HIS A 104 -19.83 -2.41 -7.28
CA HIS A 104 -20.75 -2.98 -8.26
C HIS A 104 -20.07 -3.40 -9.56
N GLN A 105 -19.07 -2.65 -10.00
CA GLN A 105 -18.45 -2.83 -11.31
C GLN A 105 -17.11 -3.57 -11.19
N PRO A 106 -16.84 -4.55 -12.06
CA PRO A 106 -15.50 -5.14 -12.14
C PRO A 106 -14.50 -4.10 -12.68
N CYS A 107 -13.29 -4.09 -12.14
CA CYS A 107 -12.24 -3.13 -12.53
C CYS A 107 -11.35 -3.72 -13.62
N PHE A 108 -11.28 -3.03 -14.76
CA PHE A 108 -10.47 -3.42 -15.92
C PHE A 108 -9.14 -2.66 -16.05
N LEU A 109 -8.76 -1.88 -15.03
CA LEU A 109 -7.49 -1.18 -15.03
C LEU A 109 -6.34 -2.16 -14.78
N LYS A 110 -5.31 -2.08 -15.61
CA LYS A 110 -4.09 -2.89 -15.46
C LYS A 110 -3.19 -2.36 -14.33
N ASP A 111 -3.18 -1.04 -14.17
CA ASP A 111 -2.36 -0.32 -13.19
C ASP A 111 -3.25 0.65 -12.43
N TRP A 112 -3.25 0.49 -11.11
CA TRP A 112 -4.14 1.24 -10.24
C TRP A 112 -3.53 1.44 -8.86
N GLU A 113 -4.05 2.45 -8.18
CA GLU A 113 -3.71 2.78 -6.82
C GLU A 113 -4.97 3.09 -6.03
N MET A 114 -5.20 2.34 -4.96
CA MET A 114 -6.34 2.51 -4.06
C MET A 114 -5.86 3.20 -2.78
N HIS A 115 -6.42 4.38 -2.48
CA HIS A 115 -6.25 5.04 -1.19
C HIS A 115 -7.46 4.77 -0.32
N VAL A 116 -7.25 4.17 0.85
CA VAL A 116 -8.27 3.86 1.83
C VAL A 116 -8.05 4.73 3.05
N HIS A 117 -9.03 5.58 3.36
CA HIS A 117 -9.14 6.24 4.64
C HIS A 117 -10.03 5.37 5.53
N PHE A 118 -9.45 4.83 6.59
CA PHE A 118 -10.12 3.93 7.52
C PHE A 118 -9.89 4.40 8.96
N LYS A 119 -10.65 3.83 9.91
CA LYS A 119 -10.40 3.99 11.34
C LYS A 119 -10.77 2.70 12.06
N VAL A 120 -9.82 2.13 12.81
CA VAL A 120 -10.07 1.02 13.72
C VAL A 120 -10.01 1.53 15.15
N HIS A 121 -11.11 1.43 15.89
CA HIS A 121 -11.19 1.98 17.24
C HIS A 121 -12.19 1.27 18.13
N GLY A 122 -11.90 1.21 19.43
CA GLY A 122 -12.77 0.55 20.40
C GLY A 122 -12.31 0.73 21.83
N VAL A 123 -13.18 0.35 22.77
CA VAL A 123 -12.97 0.56 24.21
C VAL A 123 -12.24 -0.59 24.90
N GLY A 124 -11.96 -1.67 24.15
CA GLY A 124 -11.18 -2.83 24.61
C GLY A 124 -9.88 -2.40 25.28
N LYS A 125 -9.68 -2.85 26.53
CA LYS A 125 -8.47 -2.54 27.30
C LYS A 125 -7.33 -3.47 26.88
N LYS A 126 -6.12 -2.93 26.81
CA LYS A 126 -4.90 -3.68 26.44
C LYS A 126 -5.12 -4.39 25.09
N ASN A 127 -4.92 -5.70 25.03
CA ASN A 127 -4.97 -6.51 23.81
C ASN A 127 -6.31 -7.26 23.65
N LEU A 128 -7.37 -6.83 24.36
CA LEU A 128 -8.70 -7.44 24.26
C LEU A 128 -9.55 -6.69 23.23
N HIS A 129 -9.14 -6.75 21.97
CA HIS A 129 -9.78 -6.15 20.81
C HIS A 129 -9.51 -7.02 19.57
N GLY A 130 -10.35 -6.92 18.53
CA GLY A 130 -10.23 -7.78 17.35
C GLY A 130 -11.41 -7.67 16.37
N ASP A 131 -11.35 -8.29 15.19
CA ASP A 131 -10.18 -9.03 14.67
C ASP A 131 -9.42 -8.21 13.60
N GLY A 132 -10.12 -7.37 12.83
CA GLY A 132 -9.47 -6.47 11.87
C GLY A 132 -10.29 -6.19 10.61
N ILE A 133 -9.62 -5.62 9.61
CA ILE A 133 -10.17 -5.30 8.27
C ILE A 133 -9.44 -6.12 7.20
N ALA A 134 -10.17 -6.59 6.20
CA ALA A 134 -9.61 -7.07 4.94
C ALA A 134 -10.02 -6.16 3.78
N LEU A 135 -9.05 -5.82 2.91
CA LEU A 135 -9.29 -5.18 1.63
C LEU A 135 -9.14 -6.20 0.52
N TRP A 136 -10.03 -6.15 -0.47
CA TRP A 136 -10.18 -7.17 -1.48
C TRP A 136 -10.02 -6.62 -2.89
N TYR A 137 -9.35 -7.41 -3.72
CA TYR A 137 -9.47 -7.37 -5.18
C TYR A 137 -9.70 -8.80 -5.69
N THR A 138 -10.96 -9.21 -5.83
CA THR A 138 -11.34 -10.63 -5.98
C THR A 138 -12.38 -10.89 -7.08
N ARG A 139 -12.39 -12.12 -7.61
CA ARG A 139 -13.37 -12.56 -8.62
C ARG A 139 -14.80 -12.52 -8.11
N ASP A 140 -15.00 -13.10 -6.93
CA ASP A 140 -16.32 -13.23 -6.31
C ASP A 140 -16.51 -12.03 -5.35
N ARG A 141 -17.76 -11.57 -5.21
CA ARG A 141 -18.15 -10.49 -4.28
C ARG A 141 -19.38 -10.93 -3.48
N LEU A 142 -19.65 -10.28 -2.35
CA LEU A 142 -20.85 -10.49 -1.52
C LEU A 142 -21.01 -11.91 -0.93
N VAL A 143 -19.92 -12.66 -0.78
CA VAL A 143 -19.93 -13.95 -0.11
C VAL A 143 -19.31 -13.78 1.28
N PRO A 144 -20.10 -13.84 2.36
CA PRO A 144 -19.57 -13.75 3.72
C PRO A 144 -18.75 -15.00 4.07
N GLY A 145 -17.96 -14.92 5.14
CA GLY A 145 -17.18 -16.03 5.63
C GLY A 145 -16.18 -15.67 6.72
N PRO A 146 -15.34 -16.62 7.11
CA PRO A 146 -14.51 -16.51 8.30
C PRO A 146 -13.31 -15.57 8.14
N VAL A 147 -12.98 -15.13 6.93
CA VAL A 147 -11.78 -14.31 6.67
C VAL A 147 -12.16 -12.84 6.78
N PHE A 148 -12.08 -12.31 8.00
CA PHE A 148 -12.49 -10.93 8.32
C PHE A 148 -13.89 -10.58 7.76
N GLY A 149 -14.85 -11.49 7.91
CA GLY A 149 -16.23 -11.33 7.43
C GLY A 149 -16.48 -11.64 5.94
N SER A 150 -15.49 -12.18 5.22
CA SER A 150 -15.58 -12.57 3.81
C SER A 150 -15.17 -14.02 3.58
N LYS A 151 -15.50 -14.57 2.40
CA LYS A 151 -15.23 -15.96 2.04
C LYS A 151 -13.75 -16.33 2.15
N ASP A 152 -13.50 -17.56 2.61
CA ASP A 152 -12.22 -18.23 2.41
C ASP A 152 -12.10 -18.74 0.96
N ASN A 153 -10.94 -19.30 0.58
CA ASN A 153 -10.70 -19.87 -0.76
C ASN A 153 -11.07 -18.87 -1.88
N PHE A 154 -10.69 -17.61 -1.69
CA PHE A 154 -10.93 -16.55 -2.67
C PHE A 154 -9.99 -16.67 -3.88
N HIS A 155 -10.37 -16.01 -4.98
CA HIS A 155 -9.51 -15.83 -6.14
C HIS A 155 -9.17 -14.34 -6.26
N GLY A 156 -7.89 -13.98 -6.12
CA GLY A 156 -7.42 -12.60 -6.22
C GLY A 156 -6.43 -12.22 -5.12
N LEU A 157 -6.51 -10.96 -4.68
CA LEU A 157 -5.65 -10.36 -3.67
C LEU A 157 -6.46 -9.99 -2.43
N ALA A 158 -5.88 -10.25 -1.26
CA ALA A 158 -6.32 -9.75 0.02
C ALA A 158 -5.19 -8.97 0.71
N ILE A 159 -5.54 -7.86 1.35
CA ILE A 159 -4.68 -7.10 2.27
C ILE A 159 -5.36 -7.13 3.64
N PHE A 160 -4.73 -7.77 4.60
CA PHE A 160 -5.26 -7.92 5.96
C PHE A 160 -4.65 -6.87 6.88
N LEU A 161 -5.48 -6.19 7.66
CA LEU A 161 -5.12 -5.29 8.74
C LEU A 161 -5.56 -5.96 10.03
N ASP A 162 -4.71 -6.84 10.53
CA ASP A 162 -4.99 -7.73 11.64
C ASP A 162 -4.62 -7.09 12.97
N THR A 163 -5.55 -7.02 13.92
CA THR A 163 -5.33 -6.37 15.21
C THR A 163 -5.07 -7.34 16.36
N TYR A 164 -5.33 -8.62 16.19
CA TYR A 164 -5.29 -9.58 17.28
C TYR A 164 -4.33 -10.75 17.00
N PRO A 165 -3.31 -10.99 17.84
CA PRO A 165 -2.45 -12.16 17.69
C PRO A 165 -3.17 -13.43 18.16
N ASN A 166 -3.76 -14.19 17.25
CA ASN A 166 -4.33 -15.51 17.52
C ASN A 166 -3.24 -16.57 17.72
N ASP A 167 -2.08 -16.46 17.06
CA ASP A 167 -0.98 -17.40 17.25
C ASP A 167 -0.20 -17.13 18.55
N GLU A 168 -0.36 -18.01 19.54
CA GLU A 168 0.40 -17.97 20.80
C GLU A 168 1.93 -18.03 20.59
N THR A 169 2.38 -18.55 19.45
CA THR A 169 3.79 -18.67 19.07
C THR A 169 4.22 -17.61 18.06
N THR A 170 3.45 -16.52 17.92
CA THR A 170 3.75 -15.47 16.95
C THR A 170 5.06 -14.76 17.28
N GLU A 171 5.85 -14.52 16.24
CA GLU A 171 7.04 -13.66 16.30
C GLU A 171 6.70 -12.24 15.76
N ARG A 172 5.47 -12.04 15.27
CA ARG A 172 4.98 -10.79 14.69
C ARG A 172 4.49 -9.86 15.78
N VAL A 173 4.66 -8.56 15.56
CA VAL A 173 4.13 -7.50 16.43
C VAL A 173 2.84 -6.96 15.83
N PHE A 174 1.76 -6.99 16.62
CA PHE A 174 0.43 -6.55 16.20
C PHE A 174 0.14 -5.10 16.64
N PRO A 175 -0.66 -4.34 15.87
CA PRO A 175 -1.35 -4.76 14.64
C PRO A 175 -0.41 -5.03 13.45
N TYR A 176 -0.81 -5.96 12.58
CA TYR A 176 0.00 -6.49 11.49
C TYR A 176 -0.72 -6.38 10.16
N VAL A 177 -0.08 -5.73 9.19
CA VAL A 177 -0.57 -5.63 7.81
C VAL A 177 0.10 -6.71 6.98
N SER A 178 -0.67 -7.55 6.30
CA SER A 178 -0.14 -8.61 5.44
C SER A 178 -0.88 -8.71 4.12
N VAL A 179 -0.26 -9.35 3.11
CA VAL A 179 -0.88 -9.60 1.81
C VAL A 179 -0.89 -11.08 1.47
N MET A 180 -1.97 -11.52 0.84
CA MET A 180 -2.18 -12.88 0.37
C MET A 180 -2.75 -12.85 -1.05
N VAL A 181 -2.14 -13.61 -1.96
CA VAL A 181 -2.68 -13.86 -3.30
C VAL A 181 -3.15 -15.30 -3.35
N ASN A 182 -4.37 -15.52 -3.83
CA ASN A 182 -5.01 -16.82 -3.82
C ASN A 182 -5.67 -17.13 -5.16
N ASN A 183 -5.58 -18.37 -5.60
CA ASN A 183 -6.21 -18.92 -6.79
C ASN A 183 -7.40 -19.84 -6.46
N GLY A 184 -7.93 -19.74 -5.23
CA GLY A 184 -9.01 -20.58 -4.70
C GLY A 184 -8.54 -21.83 -3.94
N SER A 185 -7.26 -22.22 -4.05
CA SER A 185 -6.76 -23.43 -3.40
C SER A 185 -6.29 -23.24 -1.96
N LEU A 186 -5.92 -22.01 -1.58
CA LEU A 186 -5.40 -21.71 -0.25
C LEU A 186 -6.54 -21.35 0.71
N SER A 187 -6.41 -21.79 1.95
CA SER A 187 -7.28 -21.39 3.07
C SER A 187 -6.52 -20.45 3.98
N TYR A 188 -7.18 -19.38 4.45
CA TYR A 188 -6.61 -18.49 5.46
C TYR A 188 -6.80 -19.09 6.86
N ASP A 189 -5.69 -19.49 7.49
CA ASP A 189 -5.70 -20.01 8.85
C ASP A 189 -5.77 -18.86 9.87
N HIS A 190 -7.00 -18.54 10.30
CA HIS A 190 -7.26 -17.50 11.32
C HIS A 190 -6.59 -17.80 12.65
N SER A 191 -6.44 -19.08 13.02
CA SER A 191 -5.79 -19.46 14.28
C SER A 191 -4.28 -19.19 14.29
N LYS A 192 -3.71 -18.94 13.11
CA LYS A 192 -2.29 -18.65 12.90
C LYS A 192 -2.05 -17.31 12.19
N ASP A 193 -3.03 -16.41 12.21
CA ASP A 193 -2.99 -15.10 11.54
C ASP A 193 -2.45 -15.20 10.10
N GLY A 194 -2.91 -16.22 9.35
CA GLY A 194 -2.49 -16.46 7.96
C GLY A 194 -1.01 -16.79 7.74
N ARG A 195 -0.26 -17.18 8.79
CA ARG A 195 1.21 -17.41 8.77
C ARG A 195 1.70 -18.21 7.56
N TRP A 196 0.97 -19.23 7.15
CA TRP A 196 1.40 -20.16 6.07
C TRP A 196 1.19 -19.61 4.65
N THR A 197 0.34 -18.60 4.51
CA THR A 197 -0.09 -18.03 3.22
C THR A 197 0.28 -16.57 3.07
N GLU A 198 1.00 -16.02 4.05
CA GLU A 198 1.56 -14.68 4.01
C GLU A 198 2.62 -14.57 2.91
N LEU A 199 2.47 -13.60 2.01
CA LEU A 199 3.50 -13.28 1.01
C LEU A 199 4.50 -12.24 1.52
N ALA A 200 4.01 -11.23 2.24
CA ALA A 200 4.77 -10.17 2.87
C ALA A 200 3.87 -9.43 3.87
N GLY A 201 4.48 -8.79 4.85
CA GLY A 201 3.78 -8.01 5.86
C GLY A 201 4.67 -7.04 6.62
N CYS A 202 4.05 -6.16 7.39
CA CYS A 202 4.73 -5.25 8.30
C CYS A 202 3.87 -4.99 9.55
N THR A 203 4.54 -4.66 10.66
CA THR A 203 3.84 -4.13 11.84
C THR A 203 3.44 -2.67 11.61
N ALA A 204 2.21 -2.31 11.95
CA ALA A 204 1.66 -0.98 11.76
C ALA A 204 0.67 -0.62 12.86
N ASP A 205 0.98 0.41 13.66
CA ASP A 205 0.14 0.87 14.75
C ASP A 205 -0.99 1.80 14.24
N PHE A 206 -2.08 1.20 13.75
CA PHE A 206 -3.21 1.92 13.16
C PHE A 206 -4.45 2.02 14.06
N ARG A 207 -4.45 1.36 15.22
CA ARG A 207 -5.64 1.28 16.10
C ARG A 207 -5.68 2.46 17.07
N ASN A 208 -6.87 3.02 17.33
CA ASN A 208 -7.10 4.09 18.31
C ASN A 208 -6.18 5.32 18.12
N ARG A 209 -5.89 5.68 16.87
CA ARG A 209 -5.14 6.91 16.56
C ARG A 209 -6.06 8.14 16.67
N ASP A 210 -5.51 9.22 17.22
CA ASP A 210 -6.24 10.48 17.46
C ASP A 210 -6.41 11.33 16.18
N HIS A 211 -5.76 10.91 15.10
CA HIS A 211 -5.79 11.52 13.77
C HIS A 211 -6.27 10.50 12.72
N ASP A 212 -6.34 10.95 11.46
CA ASP A 212 -6.78 10.13 10.34
C ASP A 212 -5.71 9.09 9.97
N THR A 213 -6.17 7.90 9.57
CA THR A 213 -5.29 6.78 9.19
C THR A 213 -5.56 6.33 7.76
N PHE A 214 -4.51 6.22 6.96
CA PHE A 214 -4.61 5.90 5.54
C PHE A 214 -3.76 4.69 5.14
N LEU A 215 -4.25 3.96 4.16
CA LEU A 215 -3.54 2.90 3.47
C LEU A 215 -3.55 3.17 1.97
N ALA A 216 -2.41 3.05 1.31
CA ALA A 216 -2.30 3.05 -0.14
C ALA A 216 -1.91 1.65 -0.62
N VAL A 217 -2.69 1.10 -1.54
CA VAL A 217 -2.41 -0.17 -2.21
C VAL A 217 -2.22 0.10 -3.70
N ARG A 218 -0.99 -0.07 -4.18
CA ARG A 218 -0.60 0.19 -5.57
C ARG A 218 -0.27 -1.13 -6.26
N TYR A 219 -0.92 -1.41 -7.38
CA TYR A 219 -0.58 -2.54 -8.25
C TYR A 219 -0.28 -2.01 -9.65
N SER A 220 0.93 -2.25 -10.13
CA SER A 220 1.34 -1.84 -11.46
C SER A 220 2.46 -2.74 -11.98
N ARG A 221 2.32 -3.20 -13.23
CA ARG A 221 3.30 -4.08 -13.92
C ARG A 221 3.82 -5.25 -13.05
N GLY A 222 2.91 -5.86 -12.28
CA GLY A 222 3.22 -7.00 -11.38
C GLY A 222 4.01 -6.66 -10.11
N ARG A 223 4.18 -5.37 -9.80
CA ARG A 223 4.66 -4.88 -8.50
C ARG A 223 3.46 -4.50 -7.64
N LEU A 224 3.41 -5.04 -6.43
CA LEU A 224 2.42 -4.72 -5.40
C LEU A 224 3.13 -3.96 -4.28
N THR A 225 2.67 -2.75 -4.01
CA THR A 225 3.20 -1.88 -2.95
C THR A 225 2.07 -1.51 -2.00
N VAL A 226 2.27 -1.72 -0.70
CA VAL A 226 1.37 -1.26 0.37
C VAL A 226 2.11 -0.24 1.23
N MET A 227 1.47 0.90 1.45
CA MET A 227 2.02 2.01 2.23
C MET A 227 0.98 2.52 3.21
N THR A 228 1.47 3.06 4.33
CA THR A 228 0.63 3.51 5.45
C THR A 228 0.96 4.97 5.78
N ASP A 229 -0.06 5.77 6.06
CA ASP A 229 0.10 7.08 6.72
C ASP A 229 -0.68 7.03 8.04
N LEU A 230 0.06 6.91 9.15
CA LEU A 230 -0.47 6.67 10.50
C LEU A 230 0.09 7.65 11.53
N GLU A 231 0.90 8.63 11.12
CA GLU A 231 1.66 9.51 12.02
C GLU A 231 1.30 10.99 11.85
N ASP A 232 0.23 11.31 11.11
CA ASP A 232 -0.23 12.67 10.80
C ASP A 232 0.85 13.53 10.13
N ARG A 233 1.67 12.90 9.28
CA ARG A 233 2.76 13.58 8.56
C ARG A 233 2.44 13.85 7.11
N ASN A 234 1.30 13.37 6.63
CA ASN A 234 0.97 13.36 5.21
C ASN A 234 2.10 12.71 4.40
N GLU A 235 2.65 11.62 4.93
CA GLU A 235 3.83 10.91 4.40
C GLU A 235 3.52 9.41 4.33
N TRP A 236 3.67 8.85 3.13
CA TRP A 236 3.50 7.42 2.91
C TRP A 236 4.73 6.64 3.35
N LYS A 237 4.60 5.89 4.45
CA LYS A 237 5.61 4.95 4.90
C LYS A 237 5.44 3.61 4.18
N ASN A 238 6.51 3.09 3.60
CA ASN A 238 6.50 1.76 2.98
C ASN A 238 6.24 0.66 4.02
N CYS A 239 5.33 -0.26 3.69
CA CYS A 239 5.02 -1.45 4.47
C CYS A 239 5.40 -2.72 3.70
N ILE A 240 4.90 -2.85 2.47
CA ILE A 240 5.13 -4.01 1.60
C ILE A 240 5.55 -3.50 0.23
N ASP A 241 6.53 -4.16 -0.38
CA ASP A 241 6.93 -3.90 -1.76
C ASP A 241 7.48 -5.18 -2.40
N ILE A 242 6.63 -5.86 -3.15
CA ILE A 242 6.95 -7.15 -3.78
C ILE A 242 6.69 -7.10 -5.27
N THR A 243 7.44 -7.91 -6.02
CA THR A 243 7.32 -8.04 -7.48
C THR A 243 6.94 -9.46 -7.88
N GLY A 244 6.52 -9.64 -9.12
CA GLY A 244 6.12 -10.94 -9.64
C GLY A 244 4.69 -11.34 -9.28
N VAL A 245 3.91 -10.44 -8.66
CA VAL A 245 2.48 -10.64 -8.42
C VAL A 245 1.74 -10.59 -9.75
N ARG A 246 0.88 -11.57 -10.01
CA ARG A 246 0.02 -11.64 -11.20
C ARG A 246 -1.42 -11.62 -10.77
N LEU A 247 -2.15 -10.59 -11.18
CA LEU A 247 -3.59 -10.45 -10.96
C LEU A 247 -4.29 -10.20 -12.30
N PRO A 248 -5.46 -10.80 -12.54
CA PRO A 248 -6.26 -10.51 -13.71
C PRO A 248 -6.96 -9.15 -13.60
N THR A 249 -7.37 -8.62 -14.74
CA THR A 249 -8.40 -7.58 -14.78
C THR A 249 -9.80 -8.20 -14.63
N GLY A 250 -10.81 -7.37 -14.34
CA GLY A 250 -12.20 -7.79 -14.26
C GLY A 250 -12.64 -8.31 -12.89
N TYR A 251 -11.82 -8.12 -11.84
CA TYR A 251 -12.18 -8.43 -10.46
C TYR A 251 -12.79 -7.23 -9.74
N TYR A 252 -13.39 -7.46 -8.58
CA TYR A 252 -14.10 -6.47 -7.77
C TYR A 252 -13.26 -5.97 -6.61
N PHE A 253 -13.34 -4.67 -6.35
CA PHE A 253 -12.88 -4.10 -5.09
C PHE A 253 -13.89 -4.33 -3.98
N GLY A 254 -13.41 -4.62 -2.78
CA GLY A 254 -14.22 -4.76 -1.58
C GLY A 254 -13.45 -4.44 -0.31
N ALA A 255 -14.18 -4.29 0.79
CA ALA A 255 -13.63 -4.26 2.13
C ALA A 255 -14.56 -5.02 3.07
N SER A 256 -14.01 -5.75 4.03
CA SER A 256 -14.79 -6.45 5.06
C SER A 256 -14.11 -6.36 6.41
N ALA A 257 -14.88 -6.58 7.47
CA ALA A 257 -14.36 -6.70 8.82
C ALA A 257 -15.11 -7.80 9.57
N GLY A 258 -14.43 -8.38 10.56
CA GLY A 258 -14.97 -9.40 11.46
C GLY A 258 -14.66 -9.08 12.91
N THR A 259 -15.56 -9.46 13.81
CA THR A 259 -15.34 -9.48 15.26
C THR A 259 -15.66 -10.86 15.81
N GLY A 260 -14.78 -11.40 16.65
CA GLY A 260 -14.96 -12.68 17.32
C GLY A 260 -15.49 -12.51 18.75
N ASP A 261 -14.80 -13.14 19.71
CA ASP A 261 -15.01 -12.89 21.15
C ASP A 261 -14.54 -11.50 21.59
N LEU A 262 -13.67 -10.90 20.79
CA LEU A 262 -13.19 -9.53 20.90
C LEU A 262 -13.82 -8.69 19.79
N SER A 263 -13.81 -7.38 19.97
CA SER A 263 -14.46 -6.45 19.06
C SER A 263 -13.70 -5.13 18.96
N ASP A 264 -13.96 -4.44 17.86
CA ASP A 264 -13.61 -3.06 17.58
C ASP A 264 -14.63 -2.50 16.59
N ASN A 265 -14.75 -1.17 16.53
CA ASN A 265 -15.37 -0.51 15.39
C ASN A 265 -14.40 -0.51 14.21
N HIS A 266 -14.89 -0.93 13.06
CA HIS A 266 -14.12 -0.95 11.81
C HIS A 266 -14.79 -0.03 10.79
N ASP A 267 -14.29 1.19 10.67
CA ASP A 267 -14.88 2.25 9.84
C ASP A 267 -14.07 2.45 8.55
N ILE A 268 -14.75 2.52 7.41
CA ILE A 268 -14.23 2.98 6.12
C ILE A 268 -14.83 4.36 5.84
N ILE A 269 -13.99 5.39 5.83
CA ILE A 269 -14.39 6.77 5.56
C ILE A 269 -14.45 7.00 4.05
N SER A 270 -13.40 6.57 3.33
CA SER A 270 -13.38 6.61 1.87
C SER A 270 -12.45 5.56 1.26
N MET A 271 -12.79 5.11 0.07
CA MET A 271 -11.91 4.35 -0.83
C MET A 271 -11.84 5.13 -2.14
N LYS A 272 -10.65 5.57 -2.55
CA LYS A 272 -10.43 6.34 -3.77
C LYS A 272 -9.51 5.57 -4.68
N LEU A 273 -10.01 5.24 -5.87
CA LEU A 273 -9.25 4.49 -6.86
C LEU A 273 -8.72 5.43 -7.92
N PHE A 274 -7.41 5.39 -8.16
CA PHE A 274 -6.74 6.15 -9.19
C PHE A 274 -6.23 5.22 -10.28
N GLN A 275 -6.42 5.62 -11.54
CA GLN A 275 -5.76 4.99 -12.67
C GLN A 275 -4.32 5.50 -12.76
N LEU A 276 -3.37 4.58 -12.96
CA LEU A 276 -1.99 4.95 -13.23
C LEU A 276 -1.77 4.97 -14.74
N MET A 277 -1.21 6.07 -15.25
CA MET A 277 -0.91 6.24 -16.68
C MET A 277 0.42 5.55 -17.01
N VAL A 278 0.36 4.22 -17.11
CA VAL A 278 1.53 3.38 -17.39
C VAL A 278 1.44 2.84 -18.81
N GLU A 279 2.51 3.02 -19.58
CA GLU A 279 2.58 2.49 -20.94
C GLU A 279 2.73 0.95 -20.93
N HIS A 280 1.97 0.31 -21.81
CA HIS A 280 2.08 -1.11 -22.13
C HIS A 280 2.46 -1.26 -23.59
N THR A 281 3.34 -2.21 -23.88
CA THR A 281 3.70 -2.51 -25.27
C THR A 281 2.51 -3.15 -26.00
N PRO A 282 2.43 -3.04 -27.34
CA PRO A 282 1.36 -3.69 -28.11
C PRO A 282 1.24 -5.20 -27.84
N ASP A 283 2.36 -5.87 -27.57
CA ASP A 283 2.37 -7.29 -27.21
C ASP A 283 1.73 -7.55 -25.85
N GLU A 284 1.95 -6.67 -24.86
CA GLU A 284 1.29 -6.72 -23.55
C GLU A 284 -0.21 -6.41 -23.67
N GLU A 285 -0.61 -5.53 -24.58
CA GLU A 285 -2.02 -5.19 -24.81
C GLU A 285 -2.82 -6.30 -25.51
N ASN A 286 -2.14 -7.15 -26.31
CA ASN A 286 -2.77 -8.29 -27.00
C ASN A 286 -3.12 -9.46 -26.07
N ILE A 287 -2.63 -9.47 -24.82
CA ILE A 287 -2.94 -10.50 -23.82
C ILE A 287 -4.38 -10.30 -23.32
N ASP A 288 -5.15 -11.38 -23.17
CA ASP A 288 -6.41 -11.32 -22.42
C ASP A 288 -6.12 -11.29 -20.90
N TRP A 289 -6.01 -10.07 -20.37
CA TRP A 289 -5.72 -9.83 -18.95
C TRP A 289 -6.79 -10.39 -18.01
N THR A 290 -8.01 -10.67 -18.49
CA THR A 290 -9.08 -11.24 -17.66
C THR A 290 -8.86 -12.72 -17.36
N LYS A 291 -7.94 -13.38 -18.07
CA LYS A 291 -7.64 -14.81 -17.95
C LYS A 291 -6.35 -15.10 -17.18
N ILE A 292 -5.72 -14.08 -16.61
CA ILE A 292 -4.53 -14.27 -15.77
C ILE A 292 -4.94 -14.96 -14.46
N GLU A 293 -4.34 -16.11 -14.17
CA GLU A 293 -4.55 -16.78 -12.88
C GLU A 293 -3.80 -16.05 -11.76
N PRO A 294 -4.46 -15.71 -10.64
CA PRO A 294 -3.80 -15.12 -9.48
C PRO A 294 -2.63 -15.97 -8.99
N SER A 295 -1.43 -15.40 -8.98
CA SER A 295 -0.19 -16.13 -8.67
C SER A 295 0.97 -15.19 -8.35
N VAL A 296 2.05 -15.73 -7.79
CA VAL A 296 3.29 -14.98 -7.53
C VAL A 296 4.48 -15.73 -8.10
N ASN A 297 5.28 -15.04 -8.92
CA ASN A 297 6.53 -15.54 -9.45
C ASN A 297 7.68 -15.18 -8.49
N PHE A 298 8.15 -16.16 -7.72
CA PHE A 298 9.30 -15.96 -6.85
C PHE A 298 10.61 -15.87 -7.65
N LEU A 299 11.43 -14.87 -7.35
CA LEU A 299 12.82 -14.79 -7.85
C LEU A 299 13.58 -16.02 -7.33
N LYS A 300 14.12 -16.83 -8.25
CA LYS A 300 14.97 -17.97 -7.88
C LYS A 300 16.19 -17.46 -7.12
N SER A 301 16.47 -18.02 -5.95
CA SER A 301 17.73 -17.76 -5.25
C SER A 301 18.91 -18.09 -6.18
N PRO A 302 19.99 -17.28 -6.20
CA PRO A 302 21.19 -17.62 -6.94
C PRO A 302 21.70 -18.98 -6.47
N LYS A 303 21.88 -19.92 -7.40
CA LYS A 303 22.50 -21.21 -7.07
C LYS A 303 23.89 -20.91 -6.49
N ALA A 304 24.14 -21.34 -5.25
CA ALA A 304 25.48 -21.28 -4.67
C ALA A 304 26.46 -22.01 -5.60
N PRO A 305 27.63 -21.43 -5.93
CA PRO A 305 28.64 -22.13 -6.70
C PRO A 305 29.09 -23.37 -5.91
N PRO A 306 29.39 -24.49 -6.61
CA PRO A 306 29.81 -25.72 -5.93
C PRO A 306 31.08 -25.45 -5.11
N PHE A 307 31.03 -25.81 -3.83
CA PHE A 307 32.18 -25.79 -2.94
C PHE A 307 33.30 -26.63 -3.57
N LEU A 308 34.40 -25.97 -3.99
CA LEU A 308 35.64 -26.64 -4.30
C LEU A 308 36.20 -27.23 -3.01
N SER A 309 36.26 -28.55 -2.93
CA SER A 309 36.88 -29.27 -1.83
C SER A 309 38.37 -28.90 -1.74
N PRO A 310 38.90 -28.57 -0.54
CA PRO A 310 40.33 -28.33 -0.39
C PRO A 310 41.10 -29.64 -0.62
N ARG A 311 42.15 -29.58 -1.44
CA ARG A 311 43.16 -30.64 -1.57
C ARG A 311 44.11 -30.63 -0.39
#